data_AF-A0A077XNT7-F1
#
_entry.id   AF-A0A077XNT7-F1
#
_cell.length_a   1.000
_cell.length_b   1.000
_cell.length_c   1.000
_cell.angle_alpha   90.00
_cell.angle_beta   90.00
_cell.angle_gamma   90.00
#
_symmetry.space_group_name_H-M   'P 1'
#
loop_
_entity.id
_entity.type
_entity.pdbx_description
1 polymer ?
#
loop_
_entity_poly.entity_id
_entity_poly.type
_entity_poly.pdbx_seq_one_letter_code
_entity_poly.pdbx_strand_id
1 'polypeptide(L)'
;MTAKATNKTEEIKLEEIKLEEEKKECFIITPIGSIGSEVFNKTEGLINSVLKPVLEKFNFKPVPAHHISESGSINKQIIEKIVNCELVIANLTTINPNVMYELAIRHSFGKKVITMAEHGTKLPFDIVDQRTIFYEDSMMGVEQVKPILEKAIGVCLHGKNKDETISNPIYDAIYQFAAIKNLPIEQQSGFAMILNRLDKIEASIPTQEVSFSNNLLEKEFILIDFQTNNQEVDVRVYIPALLKKMGLSHPMTNLIRKPSKDSDGNNTFTFSIRLVSKTVLNQLIFQLKSKGYKNIEYEYSELPF
;
A
#
# COMPACT_ATOMS: atom_id res chain seq x y z
N MET A 1 -45.63 26.85 67.64
CA MET A 1 -46.47 26.10 66.69
C MET A 1 -46.03 26.46 65.28
N THR A 2 -45.62 25.43 64.56
CA THR A 2 -44.91 25.41 63.28
C THR A 2 -45.79 25.83 62.10
N ALA A 3 -45.32 26.76 61.26
CA ALA A 3 -45.78 26.94 59.89
C ALA A 3 -44.80 26.22 58.95
N LYS A 4 -45.27 25.14 58.30
CA LYS A 4 -44.50 24.31 57.38
C LYS A 4 -44.43 24.96 56.00
N ALA A 5 -43.21 24.98 55.46
CA ALA A 5 -42.86 25.32 54.09
C ALA A 5 -43.55 24.40 53.07
N THR A 6 -44.05 24.99 52.00
CA THR A 6 -44.40 24.30 50.75
C THR A 6 -43.43 24.81 49.70
N ASN A 7 -42.37 24.04 49.45
CA ASN A 7 -41.49 24.26 48.29
C ASN A 7 -41.84 23.20 47.24
N LYS A 8 -42.21 23.72 46.08
CA LYS A 8 -42.64 23.00 44.89
C LYS A 8 -41.39 22.43 44.23
N THR A 9 -41.17 21.12 44.38
CA THR A 9 -40.09 20.42 43.69
C THR A 9 -40.49 20.24 42.23
N GLU A 10 -40.02 21.13 41.37
CA GLU A 10 -40.00 20.90 39.92
C GLU A 10 -38.90 19.87 39.64
N GLU A 11 -39.33 18.67 39.24
CA GLU A 11 -38.46 17.62 38.73
C GLU A 11 -37.81 18.08 37.42
N ILE A 12 -36.55 18.53 37.53
CA ILE A 12 -35.68 18.70 36.38
C ILE A 12 -35.29 17.30 35.91
N LYS A 13 -35.84 16.88 34.76
CA LYS A 13 -35.33 15.75 33.97
C LYS A 13 -33.90 16.06 33.58
N LEU A 14 -32.95 15.42 34.25
CA LEU A 14 -31.57 15.31 33.79
C LEU A 14 -31.58 14.43 32.55
N GLU A 15 -31.76 15.05 31.38
CA GLU A 15 -31.34 14.46 30.12
C GLU A 15 -29.82 14.30 30.18
N GLU A 16 -29.35 13.06 29.98
CA GLU A 16 -27.94 12.72 29.88
C GLU A 16 -27.30 13.52 28.76
N ILE A 17 -26.61 14.61 29.10
CA ILE A 17 -25.67 15.28 28.20
C ILE A 17 -24.52 14.29 27.98
N LYS A 18 -24.59 13.49 26.91
CA LYS A 18 -23.42 12.83 26.34
C LYS A 18 -22.48 13.94 25.89
N LEU A 19 -21.45 14.21 26.70
CA LEU A 19 -20.25 14.90 26.24
C LEU A 19 -19.69 14.07 25.08
N GLU A 20 -20.01 14.44 23.84
CA GLU A 20 -19.31 13.89 22.69
C GLU A 20 -17.84 14.29 22.86
N GLU A 21 -16.97 13.31 23.14
CA GLU A 21 -15.53 13.54 23.16
C GLU A 21 -15.12 14.15 21.82
N GLU A 22 -14.51 15.34 21.88
CA GLU A 22 -14.12 16.07 20.68
C GLU A 22 -13.11 15.24 19.87
N LYS A 23 -13.50 14.82 18.66
CA LYS A 23 -12.65 13.98 17.79
C LYS A 23 -11.35 14.69 17.46
N LYS A 24 -10.22 13.99 17.65
CA LYS A 24 -8.90 14.50 17.29
C LYS A 24 -8.76 14.64 15.78
N GLU A 25 -7.89 15.54 15.32
CA GLU A 25 -7.66 15.75 13.88
C GLU A 25 -6.56 14.84 13.36
N CYS A 26 -6.85 14.13 12.27
CA CYS A 26 -5.84 13.49 11.43
C CYS A 26 -5.66 14.33 10.18
N PHE A 27 -4.47 14.91 10.03
CA PHE A 27 -4.18 15.76 8.87
C PHE A 27 -3.81 14.90 7.65
N ILE A 28 -4.47 15.15 6.52
CA ILE A 28 -4.27 14.40 5.28
C ILE A 28 -3.54 15.28 4.27
N ILE A 29 -2.29 14.91 4.00
CA ILE A 29 -1.44 15.48 2.95
C ILE A 29 -1.79 14.73 1.66
N THR A 30 -2.38 15.41 0.69
CA THR A 30 -2.87 14.77 -0.55
C THR A 30 -2.76 15.75 -1.73
N PRO A 31 -2.61 15.24 -2.97
CA PRO A 31 -2.67 16.10 -4.14
C PRO A 31 -4.00 16.86 -4.21
N ILE A 32 -3.93 18.14 -4.60
CA ILE A 32 -5.10 18.99 -4.80
C ILE A 32 -5.46 18.94 -6.29
N GLY A 33 -6.59 18.30 -6.60
CA GLY A 33 -7.18 18.27 -7.94
C GLY A 33 -8.32 19.29 -8.07
N SER A 34 -8.54 19.80 -9.29
CA SER A 34 -9.76 20.56 -9.59
C SER A 34 -10.99 19.66 -9.46
N ILE A 35 -12.12 20.22 -9.00
CA ILE A 35 -13.37 19.47 -8.82
C ILE A 35 -13.71 18.70 -10.11
N GLY A 36 -14.00 17.40 -9.97
CA GLY A 36 -14.32 16.52 -11.10
C GLY A 36 -13.11 15.97 -11.87
N SER A 37 -11.88 16.37 -11.55
CA SER A 37 -10.68 15.73 -12.09
C SER A 37 -10.50 14.31 -11.56
N GLU A 38 -9.73 13.48 -12.28
CA GLU A 38 -9.36 12.14 -11.82
C GLU A 38 -8.67 12.19 -10.45
N VAL A 39 -7.74 13.14 -10.27
CA VAL A 39 -7.04 13.36 -8.99
C VAL A 39 -8.03 13.64 -7.87
N PHE A 40 -8.99 14.56 -8.09
CA PHE A 40 -10.03 14.87 -7.11
C PHE A 40 -10.86 13.64 -6.76
N ASN A 41 -11.36 12.91 -7.76
CA ASN A 41 -12.20 11.73 -7.54
C ASN A 41 -11.46 10.62 -6.81
N LYS A 42 -10.20 10.35 -7.16
CA LYS A 42 -9.36 9.37 -6.48
C LYS A 42 -9.05 9.77 -5.04
N THR A 43 -8.70 11.03 -4.81
CA THR A 43 -8.43 11.57 -3.47
C THR A 43 -9.67 11.49 -2.57
N GLU A 44 -10.82 11.97 -3.05
CA GLU A 44 -12.08 11.90 -2.31
C GLU A 44 -12.53 10.45 -2.10
N GLY A 45 -12.34 9.58 -3.09
CA GLY A 45 -12.63 8.15 -3.00
C GLY A 45 -11.82 7.48 -1.89
N LEU A 46 -10.51 7.73 -1.83
CA LEU A 46 -9.62 7.23 -0.77
C LEU A 46 -10.03 7.78 0.60
N ILE A 47 -10.26 9.09 0.71
CA ILE A 47 -10.63 9.72 1.98
C ILE A 47 -11.94 9.14 2.52
N ASN A 48 -12.99 9.08 1.68
CA ASN A 48 -14.32 8.70 2.13
C ASN A 48 -14.49 7.18 2.31
N SER A 49 -13.86 6.36 1.45
CA SER A 49 -14.05 4.90 1.47
C SER A 49 -13.07 4.17 2.40
N VAL A 50 -11.90 4.76 2.65
CA VAL A 50 -10.83 4.13 3.45
C VAL A 50 -10.49 4.95 4.68
N LEU A 51 -10.04 6.20 4.52
CA LEU A 51 -9.45 6.95 5.64
C LEU A 51 -10.51 7.26 6.70
N LYS A 52 -11.65 7.82 6.30
CA LYS A 52 -12.74 8.20 7.22
C LYS A 52 -13.25 7.02 8.06
N PRO A 53 -13.70 5.88 7.49
CA PRO A 53 -14.22 4.77 8.30
C PRO A 53 -13.16 4.13 9.20
N VAL A 54 -11.88 4.18 8.83
CA VAL A 54 -10.79 3.69 9.68
C VAL A 54 -10.49 4.67 10.81
N LEU A 55 -10.30 5.95 10.49
CA LEU A 55 -9.97 7.00 11.46
C LEU A 55 -11.06 7.17 12.53
N GLU A 56 -12.33 7.03 12.16
CA GLU A 56 -13.45 7.11 13.10
C GLU A 56 -13.36 6.04 14.20
N LYS A 57 -12.81 4.84 13.92
CA LYS A 57 -12.57 3.79 14.93
C LYS A 57 -11.52 4.19 15.97
N PHE A 58 -10.62 5.10 15.61
CA PHE A 58 -9.56 5.63 16.50
C PHE A 58 -9.91 7.00 17.08
N ASN A 59 -11.17 7.44 16.96
CA ASN A 59 -11.64 8.76 17.40
C ASN A 59 -10.94 9.96 16.70
N PHE A 60 -10.55 9.76 15.44
CA PHE A 60 -10.00 10.81 14.58
C PHE A 60 -10.99 11.23 13.49
N LYS A 61 -10.94 12.52 13.11
CA LYS A 61 -11.57 13.05 11.90
C LYS A 61 -10.51 13.38 10.84
N PRO A 62 -10.67 12.96 9.58
CA PRO A 62 -9.76 13.36 8.50
C PRO A 62 -9.93 14.84 8.19
N VAL A 63 -8.82 15.57 8.09
CA VAL A 63 -8.76 16.97 7.68
C VAL A 63 -7.82 17.08 6.47
N PRO A 64 -8.35 17.08 5.24
CA PRO A 64 -7.57 17.28 4.04
C PRO A 64 -6.97 18.68 3.95
N ALA A 65 -5.76 18.79 3.39
CA ALA A 65 -5.08 20.07 3.19
C ALA A 65 -5.92 21.10 2.41
N HIS A 66 -6.69 20.67 1.40
CA HIS A 66 -7.53 21.55 0.58
C HIS A 66 -8.78 22.10 1.30
N HIS A 67 -9.16 21.56 2.46
CA HIS A 67 -10.31 22.07 3.25
C HIS A 67 -9.96 23.29 4.12
N ILE A 68 -8.68 23.65 4.25
CA ILE A 68 -8.21 24.75 5.12
C ILE A 68 -8.03 26.06 4.33
N SER A 69 -8.51 26.09 3.08
CA SER A 69 -8.35 27.18 2.12
C SER A 69 -9.08 28.50 2.46
N GLU A 70 -9.50 28.73 3.70
CA GLU A 70 -10.18 29.97 4.11
C GLU A 70 -9.20 30.98 4.75
N SER A 71 -9.00 32.10 4.03
CA SER A 71 -8.44 33.39 4.47
C SER A 71 -7.29 33.37 5.48
N GLY A 72 -6.07 33.17 4.97
CA GLY A 72 -4.79 33.38 5.64
C GLY A 72 -3.64 33.09 4.67
N SER A 73 -2.37 33.31 5.07
CA SER A 73 -1.25 32.73 4.31
C SER A 73 -1.37 31.21 4.42
N ILE A 74 -1.89 30.59 3.35
CA ILE A 74 -2.21 29.16 3.22
C ILE A 74 -1.09 28.28 3.81
N ASN A 75 0.16 28.69 3.63
CA ASN A 75 1.33 27.97 4.11
C ASN A 75 1.41 27.86 5.64
N LYS A 76 1.01 28.87 6.42
CA LYS A 76 1.21 28.85 7.87
C LYS A 76 0.28 27.84 8.56
N GLN A 77 -1.00 27.84 8.23
CA GLN A 77 -1.98 26.94 8.85
C GLN A 77 -1.71 25.47 8.48
N ILE A 78 -1.32 25.22 7.22
CA ILE A 78 -0.92 23.89 6.76
C ILE A 78 0.32 23.42 7.53
N ILE A 79 1.37 24.24 7.63
CA ILE A 79 2.58 23.89 8.41
C ILE A 79 2.22 23.63 9.88
N GLU A 80 1.38 24.47 10.50
CA GLU A 80 0.94 24.27 11.88
C GLU A 80 0.24 22.93 12.07
N LYS A 81 -0.64 22.51 11.14
CA LYS A 81 -1.26 21.17 11.20
C LYS A 81 -0.26 20.06 10.95
N ILE A 82 0.63 20.20 9.97
CA ILE A 82 1.70 19.23 9.70
C ILE A 82 2.54 19.01 10.95
N VAL A 83 2.89 20.05 11.70
CA VAL A 83 3.75 19.93 12.88
C VAL A 83 2.99 19.44 14.12
N ASN A 84 1.76 19.91 14.33
CA ASN A 84 1.06 19.75 15.60
C ASN A 84 0.03 18.61 15.61
N CYS A 85 -0.46 18.14 14.47
CA CYS A 85 -1.37 17.00 14.45
C CYS A 85 -0.68 15.74 14.98
N GLU A 86 -1.41 15.01 15.82
CA GLU A 86 -0.95 13.75 16.42
C GLU A 86 -0.75 12.69 15.33
N LEU A 87 -1.66 12.62 14.38
CA LEU A 87 -1.62 11.70 13.25
C LEU A 87 -1.63 12.47 11.92
N VAL A 88 -0.70 12.12 11.04
CA VAL A 88 -0.61 12.65 9.67
C VAL A 88 -0.53 11.48 8.70
N ILE A 89 -1.33 11.53 7.65
CA ILE A 89 -1.31 10.55 6.55
C ILE A 89 -0.96 11.29 5.26
N ALA A 90 0.00 10.78 4.50
CA ALA A 90 0.44 11.36 3.23
C ALA A 90 0.16 10.41 2.06
N ASN A 91 -0.58 10.90 1.07
CA ASN A 91 -0.88 10.19 -0.17
C ASN A 91 0.13 10.55 -1.27
N LEU A 92 1.00 9.60 -1.62
CA LEU A 92 2.13 9.76 -2.54
C LEU A 92 1.83 9.26 -3.96
N THR A 93 0.60 8.81 -4.25
CA THR A 93 0.21 8.15 -5.52
C THR A 93 0.63 8.92 -6.78
N THR A 94 0.55 10.24 -6.79
CA THR A 94 0.90 11.05 -7.98
C THR A 94 2.28 11.69 -7.89
N ILE A 95 3.07 11.42 -6.84
CA ILE A 95 4.36 12.07 -6.57
C ILE A 95 4.25 13.60 -6.68
N ASN A 96 3.20 14.16 -6.08
CA ASN A 96 2.92 15.59 -6.17
C ASN A 96 4.02 16.40 -5.44
N PRO A 97 4.66 17.39 -6.07
CA PRO A 97 5.74 18.16 -5.44
C PRO A 97 5.34 18.85 -4.12
N ASN A 98 4.10 19.32 -4.00
CA ASN A 98 3.61 19.97 -2.78
C ASN A 98 3.45 18.95 -1.64
N VAL A 99 2.91 17.76 -1.95
CA VAL A 99 2.81 16.66 -0.98
C VAL A 99 4.20 16.26 -0.48
N MET A 100 5.18 16.18 -1.39
CA MET A 100 6.57 15.86 -1.04
C MET A 100 7.20 16.93 -0.14
N TYR A 101 6.93 18.20 -0.42
CA TYR A 101 7.38 19.31 0.42
C TYR A 101 6.77 19.26 1.83
N GLU A 102 5.46 19.03 1.93
CA GLU A 102 4.74 18.90 3.20
C GLU A 102 5.22 17.69 4.02
N LEU A 103 5.49 16.56 3.36
CA LEU A 103 6.09 15.38 3.97
C LEU A 103 7.49 15.67 4.52
N ALA A 104 8.34 16.38 3.75
CA ALA A 104 9.69 16.76 4.19
C ALA A 104 9.65 17.64 5.45
N ILE A 105 8.68 18.55 5.56
CA ILE A 105 8.47 19.34 6.78
C ILE A 105 8.13 18.42 7.96
N ARG A 106 7.19 17.48 7.81
CA ARG A 106 6.86 16.53 8.90
C ARG A 106 8.10 15.75 9.36
N HIS A 107 8.91 15.27 8.41
CA HIS A 107 10.16 14.57 8.69
C HIS A 107 11.17 15.45 9.42
N SER A 108 11.30 16.74 9.07
CA SER A 108 12.27 17.64 9.70
C SER A 108 11.97 17.89 11.18
N PHE A 109 10.70 17.77 11.58
CA PHE A 109 10.28 17.83 12.98
C PHE A 109 10.35 16.48 13.71
N GLY A 110 10.81 15.42 13.02
CA GLY A 110 10.99 14.09 13.59
C GLY A 110 9.67 13.43 14.01
N LYS A 111 8.56 13.85 13.41
CA LYS A 111 7.24 13.38 13.77
C LYS A 111 6.83 12.19 12.90
N LYS A 112 6.10 11.25 13.50
CA LYS A 112 5.55 10.08 12.79
C LYS A 112 4.54 10.53 11.72
N VAL A 113 4.55 9.83 10.60
CA VAL A 113 3.66 9.99 9.44
C VAL A 113 3.42 8.62 8.82
N ILE A 114 2.19 8.37 8.38
CA ILE A 114 1.86 7.18 7.62
C ILE A 114 1.85 7.59 6.14
N THR A 115 2.67 6.96 5.32
CA THR A 115 2.66 7.18 3.88
C THR A 115 1.82 6.12 3.19
N MET A 116 1.10 6.50 2.15
CA MET A 116 0.28 5.61 1.32
C MET A 116 0.50 5.92 -0.16
N ALA A 117 0.42 4.92 -1.03
CA ALA A 117 0.51 5.10 -2.48
C ALA A 117 -0.26 4.00 -3.23
N GLU A 118 -0.74 4.29 -4.43
CA GLU A 118 -1.34 3.27 -5.30
C GLU A 118 -0.24 2.30 -5.79
N HIS A 119 -0.58 1.01 -5.94
CA HIS A 119 0.32 0.03 -6.53
C HIS A 119 0.80 0.48 -7.92
N GLY A 120 2.09 0.28 -8.20
CA GLY A 120 2.74 0.77 -9.42
C GLY A 120 3.29 2.20 -9.32
N THR A 121 3.05 2.92 -8.21
CA THR A 121 3.69 4.22 -7.95
C THR A 121 5.20 4.02 -7.74
N LYS A 122 6.01 4.68 -8.58
CA LYS A 122 7.47 4.68 -8.45
C LYS A 122 7.91 5.74 -7.45
N LEU A 123 8.01 5.38 -6.17
CA LEU A 123 8.45 6.31 -5.14
C LEU A 123 9.90 6.79 -5.40
N PRO A 124 10.23 8.06 -5.17
CA PRO A 124 11.61 8.54 -5.20
C PRO A 124 12.47 7.81 -4.19
N PHE A 125 13.74 7.57 -4.54
CA PHE A 125 14.67 6.77 -3.72
C PHE A 125 14.74 7.23 -2.26
N ASP A 126 14.67 8.55 -2.01
CA ASP A 126 14.68 9.15 -0.67
C ASP A 126 13.54 8.66 0.25
N ILE A 127 12.47 8.08 -0.29
CA ILE A 127 11.27 7.66 0.47
C ILE A 127 11.02 6.15 0.35
N VAL A 128 11.74 5.44 -0.52
CA VAL A 128 11.51 4.00 -0.78
C VAL A 128 11.71 3.15 0.49
N ASP A 129 12.66 3.51 1.34
CA ASP A 129 12.94 2.77 2.58
C ASP A 129 11.93 3.05 3.70
N GLN A 130 11.05 4.04 3.52
CA GLN A 130 9.98 4.35 4.46
C GLN A 130 8.82 3.37 4.26
N ARG A 131 8.25 2.88 5.37
CA ARG A 131 7.07 1.99 5.34
C ARG A 131 5.87 2.70 4.73
N THR A 132 5.69 2.52 3.42
CA THR A 132 4.55 3.03 2.66
C THR A 132 3.52 1.92 2.48
N ILE A 133 2.27 2.23 2.78
CA ILE A 133 1.14 1.33 2.54
C ILE A 133 0.76 1.45 1.06
N PHE A 134 0.96 0.37 0.31
CA PHE A 134 0.47 0.30 -1.05
C PHE A 134 -0.99 -0.17 -1.08
N TYR A 135 -1.80 0.45 -1.95
CA TYR A 135 -3.21 0.12 -2.12
C TYR A 135 -3.58 -0.03 -3.60
N GLU A 136 -4.68 -0.73 -3.88
CA GLU A 136 -5.24 -0.86 -5.22
C GLU A 136 -6.53 -0.01 -5.31
N ASP A 137 -6.71 0.74 -6.40
CA ASP A 137 -7.93 1.51 -6.68
C ASP A 137 -9.04 0.57 -7.20
N SER A 138 -9.47 -0.34 -6.34
CA SER A 138 -10.51 -1.33 -6.61
C SER A 138 -11.39 -1.54 -5.38
N MET A 139 -12.60 -2.06 -5.57
CA MET A 139 -13.51 -2.37 -4.45
C MET A 139 -12.90 -3.39 -3.48
N MET A 140 -12.11 -4.33 -4.01
CA MET A 140 -11.38 -5.29 -3.19
C MET A 140 -10.21 -4.61 -2.47
N GLY A 141 -9.47 -3.73 -3.16
CA GLY A 141 -8.36 -2.96 -2.60
C GLY A 141 -8.77 -2.12 -1.39
N VAL A 142 -9.98 -1.52 -1.42
CA VAL A 142 -10.57 -0.81 -0.28
C VAL A 142 -10.69 -1.70 0.97
N GLU A 143 -11.19 -2.93 0.82
CA GLU A 143 -11.34 -3.86 1.95
C GLU A 143 -9.99 -4.40 2.44
N GLN A 144 -9.02 -4.57 1.53
CA GLN A 144 -7.68 -5.04 1.86
C GLN A 144 -6.83 -3.99 2.59
N VAL A 145 -6.94 -2.71 2.21
CA VAL A 145 -6.10 -1.65 2.79
C VAL A 145 -6.55 -1.22 4.18
N LYS A 146 -7.86 -1.30 4.49
CA LYS A 146 -8.41 -0.92 5.81
C LYS A 146 -7.70 -1.58 7.00
N PRO A 147 -7.57 -2.93 7.09
CA PRO A 147 -6.90 -3.57 8.22
C PRO A 147 -5.40 -3.23 8.30
N ILE A 148 -4.74 -3.01 7.16
CA ILE A 148 -3.33 -2.58 7.11
C ILE A 148 -3.18 -1.18 7.71
N LEU A 149 -4.07 -0.26 7.31
CA LEU A 149 -4.10 1.10 7.84
C LEU A 149 -4.44 1.13 9.34
N GLU A 150 -5.40 0.33 9.80
CA GLU A 150 -5.73 0.19 11.22
C GLU A 150 -4.51 -0.25 12.05
N LYS A 151 -3.78 -1.25 11.57
CA LYS A 151 -2.55 -1.71 12.21
C LYS A 151 -1.48 -0.61 12.24
N ALA A 152 -1.30 0.10 11.13
CA ALA A 152 -0.32 1.19 11.04
C ALA A 152 -0.64 2.35 12.00
N ILE A 153 -1.93 2.73 12.12
CA ILE A 153 -2.39 3.75 13.08
C ILE A 153 -2.15 3.26 14.51
N GLY A 154 -2.49 2.01 14.82
CA GLY A 154 -2.23 1.42 16.14
C GLY A 154 -0.75 1.48 16.54
N VAL A 155 0.16 1.14 15.62
CA VAL A 155 1.62 1.26 15.85
C VAL A 155 2.06 2.73 15.97
N CYS A 156 1.49 3.63 15.16
CA CYS A 156 1.83 5.05 15.21
C CYS A 156 1.45 5.69 16.56
N LEU A 157 0.25 5.39 17.08
CA LEU A 157 -0.29 5.98 18.32
C LEU A 157 0.23 5.29 19.58
N HIS A 158 0.34 3.96 19.57
CA HIS A 158 0.66 3.16 20.76
C HIS A 158 2.04 2.52 20.73
N GLY A 159 2.86 2.82 19.71
CA GLY A 159 4.28 2.47 19.66
C GLY A 159 5.01 3.10 20.84
N LYS A 160 4.91 2.43 21.99
CA LYS A 160 5.65 2.69 23.22
C LYS A 160 7.06 2.19 22.97
N ASN A 161 7.98 3.05 22.60
CA ASN A 161 9.38 2.87 22.95
C ASN A 161 10.02 4.24 23.11
N LYS A 162 10.45 4.56 24.32
CA LYS A 162 11.31 5.73 24.62
C LYS A 162 12.66 5.68 23.87
N ASP A 163 12.98 4.52 23.29
CA ASP A 163 14.20 4.22 22.53
C ASP A 163 13.93 3.94 21.04
N GLU A 164 12.72 4.19 20.51
CA GLU A 164 12.49 4.13 19.07
C GLU A 164 13.19 5.32 18.42
N THR A 165 14.37 5.07 17.85
CA THR A 165 15.07 6.03 16.98
C THR A 165 14.10 6.51 15.91
N ILE A 166 13.91 7.83 15.85
CA ILE A 166 13.15 8.46 14.77
C ILE A 166 13.83 8.07 13.46
N SER A 167 13.21 7.17 12.71
CA SER A 167 13.70 6.75 11.40
C SER A 167 12.91 7.49 10.34
N ASN A 168 13.61 8.41 9.67
CA ASN A 168 13.18 9.10 8.47
C ASN A 168 14.44 9.65 7.78
N PRO A 169 14.40 9.97 6.48
CA PRO A 169 15.60 10.29 5.70
C PRO A 169 16.43 11.44 6.30
N ILE A 170 15.76 12.43 6.90
CA ILE A 170 16.43 13.59 7.51
C ILE A 170 17.16 13.20 8.79
N TYR A 171 16.49 12.47 9.68
CA TYR A 171 17.09 12.04 10.94
C TYR A 171 18.16 10.97 10.73
N ASP A 172 17.96 10.05 9.78
CA ASP A 172 18.93 9.03 9.40
C ASP A 172 20.23 9.70 8.92
N ALA A 173 20.13 10.72 8.06
CA ALA A 173 21.30 11.52 7.65
C ALA A 173 21.96 12.25 8.83
N ILE A 174 21.18 12.87 9.72
CA ILE A 174 21.73 13.56 10.92
C ILE A 174 22.50 12.58 11.81
N TYR A 175 21.95 11.39 12.05
CA TYR A 175 22.63 10.35 12.84
C TYR A 175 23.91 9.86 12.16
N GLN A 176 23.91 9.68 10.85
CA GLN A 176 25.11 9.34 10.09
C GLN A 176 26.18 10.43 10.20
N PHE A 177 25.83 11.71 10.03
CA PHE A 177 26.78 12.82 10.19
C PHE A 177 27.36 12.89 11.61
N ALA A 178 26.52 12.69 12.62
CA ALA A 178 26.97 12.63 14.01
C ALA A 178 27.93 11.46 14.25
N ALA A 179 27.63 10.28 13.70
CA ALA A 179 28.49 9.11 13.78
C ALA A 179 29.86 9.38 13.14
N ILE A 180 29.91 9.98 11.95
CA ILE A 180 31.16 10.35 11.27
C ILE A 180 31.98 11.33 12.13
N LYS A 181 31.35 12.37 12.67
CA LYS A 181 32.05 13.38 13.49
C LYS A 181 32.63 12.82 14.77
N ASN A 182 32.00 11.79 15.34
CA ASN A 182 32.46 11.14 16.56
C ASN A 182 33.61 10.14 16.35
N LEU A 183 33.97 9.82 15.10
CA LEU A 183 35.12 8.97 14.79
C LEU A 183 36.44 9.77 14.86
N PRO A 184 37.57 9.12 15.22
CA PRO A 184 38.90 9.70 15.09
C PRO A 184 39.15 10.22 13.67
N ILE A 185 39.82 11.38 13.53
CA ILE A 185 40.04 12.09 12.24
C ILE A 185 40.60 11.16 11.16
N GLU A 186 41.51 10.26 11.54
CA GLU A 186 42.15 9.28 10.65
C GLU A 186 41.15 8.30 10.00
N GLN A 187 40.02 8.03 10.66
CA GLN A 187 39.01 7.07 10.22
C GLN A 187 37.83 7.74 9.49
N GLN A 188 37.66 9.06 9.63
CA GLN A 188 36.53 9.80 9.03
C GLN A 188 36.53 9.70 7.51
N SER A 189 37.69 9.88 6.87
CA SER A 189 37.79 9.83 5.41
C SER A 189 37.47 8.45 4.84
N GLY A 190 37.92 7.38 5.50
CA GLY A 190 37.65 6.01 5.07
C GLY A 190 36.17 5.67 5.20
N PHE A 191 35.55 6.04 6.33
CA PHE A 191 34.13 5.80 6.57
C PHE A 191 33.24 6.60 5.61
N ALA A 192 33.56 7.88 5.36
CA ALA A 192 32.84 8.70 4.38
C ALA A 192 32.92 8.15 2.96
N MET A 193 34.07 7.59 2.57
CA MET A 193 34.23 6.94 1.25
C MET A 193 33.39 5.67 1.13
N ILE A 194 33.24 4.90 2.20
CA ILE A 194 32.37 3.71 2.24
C ILE A 194 30.91 4.11 2.08
N LEU A 195 30.43 5.09 2.85
CA LEU A 195 29.04 5.58 2.74
C LEU A 195 28.73 6.08 1.34
N ASN A 196 29.59 6.91 0.75
CA ASN A 196 29.39 7.41 -0.62
C ASN A 196 29.30 6.28 -1.67
N ARG A 197 30.03 5.17 -1.46
CA ARG A 197 29.92 4.00 -2.33
C ARG A 197 28.61 3.25 -2.11
N LEU A 198 28.11 3.16 -0.87
CA LEU A 198 26.82 2.55 -0.56
C LEU A 198 25.67 3.36 -1.19
N ASP A 199 25.67 4.68 -1.03
CA ASP A 199 24.65 5.55 -1.63
C ASP A 199 24.59 5.39 -3.16
N LYS A 200 25.75 5.29 -3.81
CA LYS A 200 25.84 5.05 -5.25
C LYS A 200 25.31 3.67 -5.64
N ILE A 201 25.52 2.66 -4.82
CA ILE A 201 24.98 1.33 -5.07
C ILE A 201 23.46 1.38 -4.93
N GLU A 202 22.92 1.96 -3.86
CA GLU A 202 21.47 2.10 -3.63
C GLU A 202 20.78 2.90 -4.73
N ALA A 203 21.37 4.02 -5.15
CA ALA A 203 20.85 4.81 -6.28
C ALA A 203 20.97 4.10 -7.64
N SER A 204 21.89 3.13 -7.77
CA SER A 204 22.08 2.33 -8.99
C SER A 204 21.28 1.04 -8.99
N ILE A 205 20.77 0.60 -7.84
CA ILE A 205 19.78 -0.46 -7.76
C ILE A 205 18.52 0.16 -8.36
N PRO A 206 18.05 -0.27 -9.55
CA PRO A 206 16.72 0.13 -9.98
C PRO A 206 15.79 -0.25 -8.85
N THR A 207 14.87 0.65 -8.46
CA THR A 207 13.74 0.34 -7.59
C THR A 207 12.92 -0.76 -8.28
N GLN A 208 13.42 -2.00 -8.23
CA GLN A 208 12.63 -3.19 -8.40
C GLN A 208 11.59 -3.07 -7.31
N GLU A 209 10.34 -3.24 -7.71
CA GLU A 209 9.20 -3.34 -6.83
C GLU A 209 9.64 -4.15 -5.60
N VAL A 210 9.83 -3.47 -4.47
CA VAL A 210 9.92 -4.14 -3.18
C VAL A 210 8.49 -4.57 -2.90
N SER A 211 8.10 -5.67 -3.55
CA SER A 211 7.04 -6.54 -3.08
C SER A 211 7.38 -6.84 -1.63
N PHE A 212 6.65 -6.21 -0.71
CA PHE A 212 6.82 -6.46 0.70
C PHE A 212 6.84 -7.97 0.92
N SER A 213 7.97 -8.44 1.45
CA SER A 213 8.19 -9.79 1.93
C SER A 213 7.21 -10.06 3.07
N ASN A 214 5.98 -10.45 2.76
CA ASN A 214 5.19 -11.24 3.68
C ASN A 214 5.72 -12.67 3.56
N ASN A 215 6.35 -13.15 4.63
CA ASN A 215 6.68 -14.56 4.83
C ASN A 215 5.39 -15.39 4.97
N LEU A 216 4.67 -15.53 3.87
CA LEU A 216 3.68 -16.54 3.55
C LEU A 216 3.89 -16.78 2.07
N LEU A 217 4.36 -17.98 1.71
CA LEU A 217 4.57 -18.41 0.33
C LEU A 217 3.23 -18.34 -0.42
N GLU A 218 2.86 -17.16 -0.94
CA GLU A 218 1.68 -16.97 -1.76
C GLU A 218 2.05 -17.35 -3.19
N LYS A 219 1.49 -18.46 -3.63
CA LYS A 219 1.75 -19.04 -4.93
C LYS A 219 1.15 -18.13 -6.01
N GLU A 220 1.98 -17.33 -6.67
CA GLU A 220 1.57 -16.31 -7.64
C GLU A 220 1.18 -16.85 -9.02
N PHE A 221 1.50 -18.12 -9.30
CA PHE A 221 1.28 -18.76 -10.59
C PHE A 221 0.47 -20.05 -10.45
N ILE A 222 -0.26 -20.37 -11.51
CA ILE A 222 -0.91 -21.67 -11.69
C ILE A 222 -0.22 -22.33 -12.87
N LEU A 223 0.39 -23.47 -12.59
CA LEU A 223 0.97 -24.36 -13.56
C LEU A 223 -0.12 -25.30 -14.04
N ILE A 224 -0.31 -25.38 -15.35
CA ILE A 224 -1.34 -26.22 -15.95
C ILE A 224 -0.64 -27.21 -16.87
N ASP A 225 -0.73 -28.48 -16.48
CA ASP A 225 -0.30 -29.62 -17.27
C ASP A 225 -1.49 -30.16 -18.07
N PHE A 226 -1.27 -30.48 -19.34
CA PHE A 226 -2.28 -31.13 -20.16
C PHE A 226 -1.65 -32.01 -21.24
N GLN A 227 -2.43 -32.96 -21.73
CA GLN A 227 -2.01 -33.91 -22.76
C GLN A 227 -2.83 -33.73 -24.04
N THR A 228 -2.15 -33.89 -25.17
CA THR A 228 -2.80 -33.82 -26.49
C THR A 228 -2.05 -34.64 -27.54
N ASN A 229 -2.82 -35.11 -28.53
CA ASN A 229 -2.34 -35.69 -29.77
C ASN A 229 -2.18 -34.64 -30.89
N ASN A 230 -2.53 -33.36 -30.63
CA ASN A 230 -2.38 -32.27 -31.59
C ASN A 230 -0.89 -31.96 -31.86
N GLN A 231 -0.61 -31.37 -33.01
CA GLN A 231 0.73 -30.91 -33.34
C GLN A 231 1.13 -29.74 -32.42
N GLU A 232 2.40 -29.67 -32.04
CA GLU A 232 2.92 -28.61 -31.16
C GLU A 232 2.63 -27.19 -31.69
N VAL A 233 2.63 -27.03 -33.02
CA VAL A 233 2.29 -25.76 -33.69
C VAL A 233 0.87 -25.33 -33.36
N ASP A 234 -0.10 -26.24 -33.41
CA ASP A 234 -1.51 -25.94 -33.11
C ASP A 234 -1.70 -25.52 -31.65
N VAL A 235 -0.98 -26.17 -30.74
CA VAL A 235 -1.02 -25.85 -29.30
C VAL A 235 -0.43 -24.47 -29.02
N ARG A 236 0.71 -24.15 -29.65
CA ARG A 236 1.39 -22.84 -29.54
C ARG A 236 0.56 -21.69 -30.13
N VAL A 237 -0.36 -21.96 -31.05
CA VAL A 237 -1.29 -20.95 -31.60
C VAL A 237 -2.55 -20.84 -30.73
N TYR A 238 -3.14 -21.98 -30.37
CA TYR A 238 -4.45 -22.01 -29.69
C TYR A 238 -4.39 -21.52 -28.25
N ILE A 239 -3.42 -21.97 -27.46
CA ILE A 239 -3.35 -21.66 -26.02
C ILE A 239 -3.18 -20.14 -25.78
N PRO A 240 -2.23 -19.44 -26.42
CA PRO A 240 -2.11 -17.99 -26.26
C PRO A 240 -3.35 -17.23 -26.75
N ALA A 241 -3.99 -17.68 -27.84
CA ALA A 241 -5.20 -17.06 -28.36
C ALA A 241 -6.40 -17.20 -27.39
N LEU A 242 -6.55 -18.38 -26.78
CA LEU A 242 -7.57 -18.64 -25.76
C LEU A 242 -7.34 -17.75 -24.52
N LEU A 243 -6.10 -17.69 -24.02
CA LEU A 243 -5.74 -16.85 -22.87
C LEU A 243 -5.98 -15.38 -23.15
N LYS A 244 -5.58 -14.88 -24.33
CA LYS A 244 -5.85 -13.50 -24.74
C LYS A 244 -7.34 -13.19 -24.82
N LYS A 245 -8.16 -14.12 -25.35
CA LYS A 245 -9.63 -13.98 -25.39
C LYS A 245 -10.25 -13.92 -23.99
N MET A 246 -9.63 -14.60 -23.02
CA MET A 246 -10.05 -14.58 -21.61
C MET A 246 -9.45 -13.42 -20.81
N GLY A 247 -8.68 -12.53 -21.43
CA GLY A 247 -8.03 -11.39 -20.76
C GLY A 247 -6.80 -11.77 -19.92
N LEU A 248 -6.23 -12.97 -20.12
CA LEU A 248 -5.19 -13.57 -19.29
C LEU A 248 -3.74 -13.37 -19.82
N SER A 249 -3.52 -12.42 -20.73
CA SER A 249 -2.20 -12.25 -21.36
C SER A 249 -1.32 -11.19 -20.69
N HIS A 250 -0.34 -11.66 -19.88
CA HIS A 250 1.03 -11.16 -19.57
C HIS A 250 1.37 -11.00 -18.06
N PRO A 251 2.62 -11.28 -17.63
CA PRO A 251 3.78 -11.78 -18.39
C PRO A 251 4.04 -13.30 -18.24
N MET A 252 4.62 -13.91 -19.28
CA MET A 252 5.08 -15.31 -19.40
C MET A 252 4.01 -16.43 -19.47
N THR A 253 3.33 -16.57 -20.62
CA THR A 253 2.81 -17.90 -21.02
C THR A 253 3.95 -18.69 -21.64
N ASN A 254 4.82 -19.26 -20.79
CA ASN A 254 5.88 -20.15 -21.24
C ASN A 254 5.30 -21.55 -21.45
N LEU A 255 4.88 -21.83 -22.69
CA LEU A 255 4.43 -23.16 -23.09
C LEU A 255 5.65 -24.06 -23.34
N ILE A 256 5.88 -25.00 -22.43
CA ILE A 256 6.95 -25.99 -22.49
C ILE A 256 6.35 -27.34 -22.86
N ARG A 257 7.00 -28.03 -23.80
CA ARG A 257 6.73 -29.45 -24.09
C ARG A 257 7.59 -30.30 -23.16
N LYS A 258 7.00 -31.17 -22.34
CA LYS A 258 7.75 -32.12 -21.53
C LYS A 258 8.41 -33.16 -22.47
N PRO A 259 9.68 -33.56 -22.22
CA PRO A 259 10.43 -34.44 -23.14
C PRO A 259 9.89 -35.89 -23.16
N SER A 260 9.10 -36.29 -22.15
CA SER A 260 8.48 -37.62 -22.08
C SER A 260 7.14 -37.65 -22.81
N LYS A 261 6.89 -38.71 -23.60
CA LYS A 261 5.54 -39.09 -24.02
C LYS A 261 4.93 -39.99 -22.94
N ASP A 262 3.65 -39.83 -22.70
CA ASP A 262 2.92 -40.69 -21.77
C ASP A 262 2.77 -42.12 -22.32
N SER A 263 2.32 -43.06 -21.47
CA SER A 263 2.09 -44.47 -21.82
C SER A 263 1.18 -44.67 -23.05
N ASP A 264 0.35 -43.68 -23.36
CA ASP A 264 -0.57 -43.66 -24.50
C ASP A 264 -0.03 -42.92 -25.74
N GLY A 265 1.24 -42.48 -25.73
CA GLY A 265 1.91 -41.82 -26.86
C GLY A 265 1.58 -40.33 -27.06
N ASN A 266 0.81 -39.72 -26.15
CA ASN A 266 0.44 -38.31 -26.19
C ASN A 266 1.61 -37.38 -25.82
N ASN A 267 1.59 -36.15 -26.33
CA ASN A 267 2.51 -35.10 -25.92
C ASN A 267 1.96 -34.39 -24.68
N THR A 268 2.83 -34.24 -23.68
CA THR A 268 2.50 -33.51 -22.44
C THR A 268 3.06 -32.09 -22.53
N PHE A 269 2.20 -31.11 -22.32
CA PHE A 269 2.53 -29.69 -22.35
C PHE A 269 2.20 -29.05 -21.02
N THR A 270 3.00 -28.05 -20.68
CA THR A 270 2.88 -27.29 -19.44
C THR A 270 2.92 -25.82 -19.77
N PHE A 271 2.02 -25.04 -19.20
CA PHE A 271 2.10 -23.58 -19.24
C PHE A 271 1.74 -22.99 -17.89
N SER A 272 2.37 -21.86 -17.57
CA SER A 272 2.03 -21.05 -16.42
C SER A 272 1.05 -19.93 -16.81
N ILE A 273 0.14 -19.64 -15.90
CA ILE A 273 -0.63 -18.40 -15.87
C ILE A 273 -0.47 -17.74 -14.51
N ARG A 274 -0.66 -16.42 -14.43
CA ARG A 274 -0.76 -15.74 -13.13
C ARG A 274 -1.97 -16.26 -12.36
N LEU A 275 -1.93 -16.21 -11.03
CA LEU A 275 -3.02 -16.61 -10.17
C LEU A 275 -4.34 -15.94 -10.61
N VAL A 276 -5.36 -16.75 -10.81
CA VAL A 276 -6.71 -16.31 -11.22
C VAL A 276 -7.75 -16.86 -10.25
N SER A 277 -8.93 -16.24 -10.21
CA SER A 277 -10.04 -16.76 -9.41
C SER A 277 -10.41 -18.19 -9.84
N LYS A 278 -10.91 -18.99 -8.89
CA LYS A 278 -11.34 -20.38 -9.13
C LYS A 278 -12.38 -20.48 -10.26
N THR A 279 -13.22 -19.47 -10.42
CA THR A 279 -14.21 -19.37 -11.50
C THR A 279 -13.55 -19.28 -12.87
N VAL A 280 -12.53 -18.42 -13.01
CA VAL A 280 -11.78 -18.24 -14.26
C VAL A 280 -10.96 -19.47 -14.58
N LEU A 281 -10.33 -20.09 -13.57
CA LEU A 281 -9.60 -21.36 -13.73
C LEU A 281 -10.51 -22.49 -14.21
N ASN A 282 -11.69 -22.65 -13.61
CA ASN A 282 -12.66 -23.66 -14.01
C ASN A 282 -13.16 -23.44 -15.45
N GLN A 283 -13.37 -22.20 -15.86
CA GLN A 283 -13.74 -21.86 -17.24
C GLN A 283 -12.62 -22.21 -18.23
N LEU A 284 -11.37 -21.94 -17.88
CA LEU A 284 -10.21 -22.30 -18.70
C LEU A 284 -10.10 -23.82 -18.87
N ILE A 285 -10.16 -24.57 -17.78
CA ILE A 285 -10.13 -26.04 -17.80
C ILE A 285 -11.28 -26.60 -18.64
N PHE A 286 -12.47 -26.03 -18.53
CA PHE A 286 -13.63 -26.44 -19.34
C PHE A 286 -13.40 -26.22 -20.83
N GLN A 287 -12.87 -25.04 -21.22
CA GLN A 287 -12.57 -24.73 -22.62
C GLN A 287 -11.50 -25.68 -23.19
N LEU A 288 -10.48 -26.01 -22.40
CA LEU A 288 -9.46 -26.99 -22.81
C LEU A 288 -10.07 -28.39 -22.98
N LYS A 289 -10.87 -28.87 -22.02
CA LYS A 289 -11.56 -30.18 -22.17
C LYS A 289 -12.48 -30.22 -23.39
N SER A 290 -13.20 -29.13 -23.68
CA SER A 290 -14.11 -29.03 -24.82
C SER A 290 -13.39 -29.13 -26.18
N LYS A 291 -12.08 -28.84 -26.21
CA LYS A 291 -11.22 -28.95 -27.40
C LYS A 291 -10.45 -30.25 -27.51
N GLY A 292 -10.69 -31.20 -26.60
CA GLY A 292 -10.08 -32.53 -26.65
C GLY A 292 -8.72 -32.64 -25.94
N TYR A 293 -8.31 -31.63 -25.16
CA TYR A 293 -7.17 -31.74 -24.26
C TYR A 293 -7.53 -32.66 -23.07
N LYS A 294 -6.65 -33.60 -22.74
CA LYS A 294 -6.86 -34.65 -21.73
C LYS A 294 -5.90 -34.47 -20.55
N ASN A 295 -6.19 -35.15 -19.43
CA ASN A 295 -5.36 -35.16 -18.21
C ASN A 295 -4.89 -33.76 -17.80
N ILE A 296 -5.86 -32.85 -17.63
CA ILE A 296 -5.58 -31.47 -17.24
C ILE A 296 -5.44 -31.42 -15.73
N GLU A 297 -4.21 -31.22 -15.28
CA GLU A 297 -3.85 -31.05 -13.87
C GLU A 297 -3.31 -29.65 -13.66
N TYR A 298 -3.52 -29.10 -12.46
CA TYR A 298 -2.94 -27.81 -12.12
C TYR A 298 -2.38 -27.81 -10.72
N GLU A 299 -1.27 -27.10 -10.56
CA GLU A 299 -0.65 -26.85 -9.28
C GLU A 299 -0.32 -25.37 -9.14
N TYR A 300 -0.36 -24.89 -7.91
CA TYR A 300 0.02 -23.52 -7.61
C TYR A 300 1.55 -23.48 -7.42
N SER A 301 2.21 -22.50 -8.06
CA SER A 301 3.67 -22.30 -8.06
C SER A 301 4.03 -20.85 -7.70
N GLU A 302 5.23 -20.67 -7.15
CA GLU A 302 5.82 -19.39 -6.81
C GLU A 302 6.55 -18.75 -8.01
N LEU A 303 6.99 -19.56 -8.97
CA LEU A 303 7.68 -19.11 -10.17
C LEU A 303 6.89 -19.50 -11.43
N PRO A 304 6.88 -18.65 -12.47
CA PRO A 304 6.52 -19.10 -13.80
C PRO A 304 7.59 -20.07 -14.30
N PHE A 305 7.19 -21.04 -15.13
CA PHE A 305 8.15 -21.85 -15.86
C PHE A 305 8.96 -21.02 -16.85
#